data_AF-A0A1L9URQ3-F1
#
_entry.id   AF-A0A1L9URQ3-F1
#
_cell.length_a   1.000
_cell.length_b   1.000
_cell.length_c   1.000
_cell.angle_alpha   90.00
_cell.angle_beta   90.00
_cell.angle_gamma   90.00
#
_symmetry.space_group_name_H-M   'P 1'
#
loop_
_entity.id
_entity.type
_entity.pdbx_description
1 polymer ?
#
loop_
_entity_poly.entity_id
_entity_poly.type
_entity_poly.pdbx_seq_one_letter_code
_entity_poly.pdbx_strand_id
1 'polypeptide(L)'
;MDNAAFSPNSNSNEPTTPESRPNDVTPPFSESLKIRSEGQYTHPAGVNFPLELIRPSGDLPRYLACQLLTPKLNLIHHLLWLAGLPRAARPLHRQKLMQRAFILTESPDEHLVWSPGRIFIKPVPEYLLDHGFWVQNICPDRELHAAACGLLLSYAWLISELIDFQIAKDEHIIPNDVTWDAWTKLIHELLQWIDDNHIDDSCNDDSPPTQNDPSHQPRPVIINKRYEFGELRLPRLNAIYRLTPTAFSFYNFVFGFMSVSTWYQVHEFTDVSPSQPEDFCGGILVDDMGLGKTLSMIISIVAGVSCVETTSLTPADAISVPVKPTLIIVPTEPPL
;
A
#
# COMPACT_ATOMS: atom_id res chain seq x y z
N MET A 1 -24.59 68.33 26.41
CA MET A 1 -24.29 68.34 24.97
C MET A 1 -22.87 67.84 24.84
N ASP A 2 -22.83 66.59 24.44
CA ASP A 2 -21.69 65.70 24.44
C ASP A 2 -20.61 66.14 23.46
N ASN A 3 -19.36 65.90 23.80
CA ASN A 3 -18.32 65.60 22.82
C ASN A 3 -17.29 64.68 23.47
N ALA A 4 -17.43 63.40 23.13
CA ALA A 4 -16.61 62.30 23.59
C ALA A 4 -15.20 62.39 23.00
N ALA A 5 -14.22 62.12 23.86
CA ALA A 5 -12.80 62.07 23.53
C ALA A 5 -12.44 60.78 22.78
N PHE A 6 -11.60 60.96 21.76
CA PHE A 6 -10.88 59.94 21.01
C PHE A 6 -9.90 59.17 21.90
N SER A 7 -9.90 57.83 21.82
CA SER A 7 -8.77 56.98 22.20
C SER A 7 -8.54 55.93 21.10
N PRO A 8 -7.28 55.65 20.71
CA PRO A 8 -6.96 54.73 19.62
C PRO A 8 -6.87 53.28 20.11
N ASN A 9 -7.50 52.36 19.37
CA ASN A 9 -7.34 50.91 19.56
C ASN A 9 -5.99 50.47 18.98
N SER A 10 -5.10 49.98 19.85
CA SER A 10 -3.87 49.28 19.49
C SER A 10 -4.19 47.85 19.05
N ASN A 11 -3.90 47.53 17.79
CA ASN A 11 -3.85 46.18 17.25
C ASN A 11 -2.73 45.37 17.94
N SER A 12 -3.11 44.30 18.63
CA SER A 12 -2.22 43.20 18.98
C SER A 12 -2.75 41.94 18.28
N ASN A 13 -2.15 41.62 17.14
CA ASN A 13 -2.28 40.33 16.47
C ASN A 13 -1.47 39.31 17.27
N GLU A 14 -2.13 38.49 18.08
CA GLU A 14 -1.56 37.21 18.54
C GLU A 14 -1.71 36.15 17.42
N PRO A 15 -0.71 35.28 17.22
CA PRO A 15 -0.81 34.19 16.28
C PRO A 15 -1.74 33.11 16.86
N THR A 16 -2.83 32.83 16.17
CA THR A 16 -3.73 31.71 16.47
C THR A 16 -2.98 30.39 16.32
N THR A 17 -2.67 29.77 17.45
CA THR A 17 -2.34 28.35 17.59
C THR A 17 -3.41 27.52 16.87
N PRO A 18 -3.04 26.53 16.03
CA PRO A 18 -4.03 25.66 15.42
C PRO A 18 -4.73 24.84 16.52
N GLU A 19 -6.04 25.00 16.64
CA GLU A 19 -6.90 24.23 17.54
C GLU A 19 -6.70 22.72 17.30
N SER A 20 -6.12 22.05 18.30
CA SER A 20 -6.01 20.60 18.36
C SER A 20 -7.41 19.99 18.45
N ARG A 21 -7.86 19.33 17.38
CA ARG A 21 -9.00 18.41 17.46
C ARG A 21 -8.64 17.30 18.46
N PRO A 22 -9.53 16.89 19.37
CA PRO A 22 -9.25 15.77 20.27
C PRO A 22 -8.94 14.52 19.44
N ASN A 23 -7.82 13.86 19.74
CA ASN A 23 -7.40 12.63 19.06
C ASN A 23 -8.41 11.52 19.36
N ASP A 24 -9.15 11.13 18.32
CA ASP A 24 -10.23 10.13 18.34
C ASP A 24 -9.69 8.69 18.20
N VAL A 25 -8.42 8.54 17.82
CA VAL A 25 -7.77 7.25 17.55
C VAL A 25 -6.76 6.92 18.65
N THR A 26 -6.82 5.67 19.10
CA THR A 26 -5.94 5.10 20.13
C THR A 26 -4.97 4.08 19.53
N PRO A 27 -3.84 3.79 20.20
CA PRO A 27 -2.98 2.69 19.81
C PRO A 27 -3.74 1.35 19.85
N PRO A 28 -3.40 0.39 18.96
CA PRO A 28 -4.14 -0.87 18.85
C PRO A 28 -3.74 -1.94 19.88
N PHE A 29 -2.95 -1.57 20.89
CA PHE A 29 -2.55 -2.42 22.01
C PHE A 29 -2.27 -1.52 23.21
N SER A 30 -2.20 -2.11 24.40
CA SER A 30 -2.00 -1.41 25.65
C SER A 30 -0.53 -1.18 25.98
N GLU A 31 -0.26 -0.15 26.79
CA GLU A 31 1.09 0.20 27.26
C GLU A 31 1.81 -0.97 27.98
N SER A 32 1.07 -1.86 28.64
CA SER A 32 1.64 -3.00 29.37
C SER A 32 2.17 -4.11 28.44
N LEU A 33 1.71 -4.15 27.19
CA LEU A 33 2.10 -5.13 26.19
C LEU A 33 3.12 -4.62 25.17
N LYS A 34 3.61 -3.38 25.32
CA LYS A 34 4.67 -2.86 24.47
C LYS A 34 5.90 -3.77 24.53
N ILE A 35 6.46 -4.08 23.35
CA ILE A 35 7.69 -4.87 23.24
C ILE A 35 8.92 -3.95 23.23
N ARG A 36 8.72 -2.70 22.81
CA ARG A 36 9.74 -1.65 22.77
C ARG A 36 9.36 -0.48 23.67
N SER A 37 10.39 0.25 24.07
CA SER A 37 10.30 1.53 24.76
C SER A 37 11.24 2.52 24.09
N GLU A 38 10.98 3.81 24.29
CA GLU A 38 11.83 4.89 23.81
C GLU A 38 13.30 4.66 24.19
N GLY A 39 14.19 4.82 23.20
CA GLY A 39 15.63 4.58 23.35
C GLY A 39 16.10 3.13 23.13
N GLN A 40 15.19 2.16 22.99
CA GLN A 40 15.55 0.77 22.61
C GLN A 40 15.70 0.55 21.10
N TYR A 41 15.32 1.54 20.30
CA TYR A 41 15.49 1.56 18.85
C TYR A 41 16.02 2.93 18.42
N THR A 42 16.63 2.98 17.24
CA THR A 42 17.16 4.22 16.67
C THR A 42 16.66 4.41 15.25
N HIS A 43 16.19 5.61 14.94
CA HIS A 43 15.90 5.97 13.56
C HIS A 43 17.21 6.10 12.77
N PRO A 44 17.19 5.79 11.46
CA PRO A 44 18.36 6.01 10.61
C PRO A 44 18.77 7.48 10.60
N ALA A 45 20.06 7.76 10.44
CA ALA A 45 20.57 9.14 10.37
C ALA A 45 20.00 9.93 9.18
N GLY A 46 19.66 9.22 8.10
CA GLY A 46 18.90 9.74 6.99
C GLY A 46 18.51 8.64 6.02
N VAL A 47 17.40 8.85 5.30
CA VAL A 47 16.88 7.92 4.29
C VAL A 47 16.77 8.62 2.95
N ASN A 48 17.32 7.98 1.91
CA ASN A 48 17.23 8.46 0.56
C ASN A 48 15.87 8.08 -0.03
N PHE A 49 15.07 9.08 -0.36
CA PHE A 49 13.95 8.94 -1.28
C PHE A 49 14.40 9.47 -2.65
N PRO A 50 13.78 9.07 -3.77
CA PRO A 50 14.33 9.22 -5.13
C PRO A 50 14.89 10.59 -5.52
N LEU A 51 14.51 11.67 -4.83
CA LEU A 51 15.01 13.02 -5.07
C LEU A 51 15.40 13.78 -3.78
N GLU A 52 15.35 13.16 -2.59
CA GLU A 52 15.58 13.86 -1.33
C GLU A 52 16.07 12.96 -0.19
N LEU A 53 17.05 13.46 0.57
CA LEU A 53 17.51 12.83 1.81
C LEU A 53 16.68 13.38 2.98
N ILE A 54 15.85 12.54 3.57
CA ILE A 54 15.07 12.89 4.77
C ILE A 54 15.86 12.47 6.01
N ARG A 55 16.01 13.39 6.97
CA ARG A 55 16.60 13.11 8.29
C ARG A 55 15.49 13.01 9.32
N PRO A 56 15.24 11.84 9.95
CA PRO A 56 14.18 11.67 10.94
C PRO A 56 14.30 12.65 12.12
N SER A 57 15.52 13.02 12.51
CA SER A 57 15.77 13.99 13.58
C SER A 57 15.33 15.42 13.24
N GLY A 58 15.14 15.73 11.95
CA GLY A 58 14.72 17.06 11.49
C GLY A 58 13.28 17.10 10.99
N ASP A 59 12.80 16.01 10.38
CA ASP A 59 11.45 15.90 9.83
C ASP A 59 10.90 14.47 10.01
N LEU A 60 10.48 14.18 11.25
CA LEU A 60 9.91 12.89 11.62
C LEU A 60 8.56 12.62 10.92
N PRO A 61 7.60 13.57 10.82
CA PRO A 61 6.32 13.32 10.16
C PRO A 61 6.50 12.88 8.71
N ARG A 62 7.39 13.54 7.96
CA ARG A 62 7.64 13.18 6.57
C ARG A 62 8.36 11.84 6.43
N TYR A 63 9.31 11.55 7.33
CA TYR A 63 9.91 10.22 7.40
C TYR A 63 8.85 9.14 7.61
N LEU A 64 7.92 9.33 8.56
CA LEU A 64 6.85 8.38 8.84
C LEU A 64 5.90 8.21 7.66
N ALA A 65 5.55 9.30 6.97
CA ALA A 65 4.75 9.26 5.75
C ALA A 65 5.38 8.35 4.70
N CYS A 66 6.69 8.45 4.47
CA CYS A 66 7.38 7.59 3.51
C CYS A 66 7.55 6.14 3.99
N GLN A 67 7.56 5.89 5.30
CA GLN A 67 7.77 4.56 5.88
C GLN A 67 6.48 3.75 6.04
N LEU A 68 5.33 4.41 6.15
CA LEU A 68 4.04 3.78 6.45
C LEU A 68 3.02 3.90 5.31
N LEU A 69 2.95 5.04 4.63
CA LEU A 69 1.93 5.27 3.61
C LEU A 69 2.24 4.53 2.31
N THR A 70 1.20 4.09 1.62
CA THR A 70 1.27 3.35 0.35
C THR A 70 0.58 4.11 -0.78
N PRO A 71 1.05 5.32 -1.13
CA PRO A 71 0.37 6.19 -2.08
C PRO A 71 0.23 5.55 -3.46
N LYS A 72 1.22 4.76 -3.90
CA LYS A 72 1.17 4.08 -5.20
C LYS A 72 0.04 3.07 -5.25
N LEU A 73 -0.14 2.26 -4.21
CA LEU A 73 -1.18 1.24 -4.22
C LEU A 73 -2.56 1.84 -3.94
N ASN A 74 -2.61 2.87 -3.10
CA ASN A 74 -3.86 3.57 -2.81
C ASN A 74 -4.43 4.30 -4.03
N LEU A 75 -3.58 4.77 -4.94
CA LEU A 75 -3.97 5.34 -6.23
C LEU A 75 -4.74 4.33 -7.10
N ILE A 76 -4.27 3.08 -7.15
CA ILE A 76 -4.84 2.01 -7.98
C ILE A 76 -5.72 1.03 -7.20
N HIS A 77 -6.18 1.41 -6.00
CA HIS A 77 -6.91 0.52 -5.09
C HIS A 77 -8.07 -0.25 -5.77
N HIS A 78 -8.90 0.47 -6.53
CA HIS A 78 -10.03 -0.07 -7.27
C HIS A 78 -9.66 -1.12 -8.33
N LEU A 79 -8.37 -1.24 -8.69
CA LEU A 79 -7.84 -2.22 -9.63
C LEU A 79 -7.01 -3.30 -8.93
N LEU A 80 -6.76 -3.22 -7.62
CA LEU A 80 -5.91 -4.19 -6.92
C LEU A 80 -6.47 -5.61 -6.97
N TRP A 81 -7.78 -5.78 -7.14
CA TRP A 81 -8.41 -7.09 -7.36
C TRP A 81 -7.85 -7.83 -8.58
N LEU A 82 -7.31 -7.08 -9.55
CA LEU A 82 -6.60 -7.66 -10.69
C LEU A 82 -5.25 -8.23 -10.26
N ALA A 83 -4.53 -7.57 -9.35
CA ALA A 83 -3.22 -7.99 -8.87
C ALA A 83 -3.26 -9.04 -7.74
N GLY A 84 -4.33 -9.09 -6.95
CA GLY A 84 -4.52 -10.05 -5.87
C GLY A 84 -5.98 -10.09 -5.41
N LEU A 85 -6.39 -11.17 -4.74
CA LEU A 85 -7.74 -11.23 -4.16
C LEU A 85 -7.75 -10.48 -2.81
N PRO A 86 -8.89 -9.87 -2.42
CA PRO A 86 -9.03 -9.19 -1.13
C PRO A 86 -9.11 -10.22 0.00
N ARG A 87 -7.94 -10.69 0.44
CA ARG A 87 -7.80 -11.67 1.51
C ARG A 87 -6.45 -11.52 2.20
N ALA A 88 -6.38 -12.00 3.43
CA ALA A 88 -5.16 -12.07 4.21
C ALA A 88 -4.00 -12.73 3.45
N ALA A 89 -2.78 -12.27 3.72
CA ALA A 89 -1.57 -12.89 3.21
C ALA A 89 -1.42 -14.32 3.76
N ARG A 90 -0.75 -15.20 3.03
CA ARG A 90 -0.43 -16.52 3.58
C ARG A 90 0.71 -16.41 4.60
N PRO A 91 0.69 -17.24 5.65
CA PRO A 91 1.78 -17.31 6.63
C PRO A 91 3.13 -17.66 6.03
N LEU A 92 4.22 -17.31 6.72
CA LEU A 92 5.60 -17.47 6.25
C LEU A 92 5.95 -18.91 5.87
N HIS A 93 5.53 -19.91 6.66
CA HIS A 93 5.77 -21.32 6.34
C HIS A 93 5.09 -21.73 5.02
N ARG A 94 3.94 -21.15 4.68
CA ARG A 94 3.29 -21.36 3.38
C ARG A 94 4.04 -20.65 2.26
N GLN A 95 4.60 -19.47 2.50
CA GLN A 95 5.45 -18.80 1.52
C GLN A 95 6.70 -19.65 1.19
N LYS A 96 7.32 -20.29 2.20
CA LYS A 96 8.41 -21.26 2.02
C LYS A 96 7.96 -22.49 1.24
N LEU A 97 6.79 -23.05 1.54
CA LEU A 97 6.21 -24.18 0.79
C LEU A 97 6.01 -23.84 -0.69
N MET A 98 5.67 -22.58 -1.00
CA MET A 98 5.58 -22.06 -2.36
C MET A 98 6.95 -21.75 -3.01
N GLN A 99 8.06 -22.12 -2.37
CA GLN A 99 9.43 -21.88 -2.82
C GLN A 99 9.73 -20.41 -3.11
N ARG A 100 9.16 -19.50 -2.30
CA ARG A 100 9.45 -18.07 -2.39
C ARG A 100 10.61 -17.71 -1.46
N ALA A 101 11.63 -17.07 -2.02
CA ALA A 101 12.62 -16.35 -1.23
C ALA A 101 11.98 -15.09 -0.61
N PHE A 102 12.41 -14.74 0.60
CA PHE A 102 11.96 -13.51 1.26
C PHE A 102 12.98 -12.42 0.96
N ILE A 103 12.53 -11.37 0.30
CA ILE A 103 13.36 -10.22 -0.06
C ILE A 103 12.96 -9.08 0.87
N LEU A 104 13.87 -8.69 1.75
CA LEU A 104 13.60 -7.57 2.66
C LEU A 104 13.56 -6.25 1.87
N THR A 105 12.61 -5.39 2.22
CA THR A 105 12.45 -4.05 1.63
C THR A 105 12.15 -3.03 2.72
N GLU A 106 12.47 -1.77 2.50
CA GLU A 106 12.02 -0.67 3.36
C GLU A 106 10.78 0.05 2.81
N SER A 107 10.35 -0.25 1.57
CA SER A 107 9.20 0.42 0.98
C SER A 107 7.89 -0.24 1.45
N PRO A 108 6.95 0.51 2.05
CA PRO A 108 5.64 -0.03 2.40
C PRO A 108 4.82 -0.42 1.15
N ASP A 109 5.06 0.22 0.00
CA ASP A 109 4.39 -0.15 -1.25
C ASP A 109 4.83 -1.55 -1.75
N GLU A 110 6.05 -1.97 -1.43
CA GLU A 110 6.60 -3.26 -1.86
C GLU A 110 6.20 -4.42 -0.93
N HIS A 111 5.84 -4.13 0.32
CA HIS A 111 5.48 -5.13 1.31
C HIS A 111 4.32 -6.05 0.81
N LEU A 112 4.50 -7.37 0.84
CA LEU A 112 3.59 -8.41 0.31
C LEU A 112 3.38 -8.44 -1.21
N VAL A 113 4.19 -7.71 -1.96
CA VAL A 113 4.25 -7.85 -3.41
C VAL A 113 5.11 -9.06 -3.76
N TRP A 114 4.69 -9.87 -4.73
CA TRP A 114 5.39 -11.12 -5.08
C TRP A 114 5.49 -11.35 -6.58
N SER A 115 6.50 -12.12 -6.97
CA SER A 115 6.70 -12.65 -8.32
C SER A 115 7.15 -14.11 -8.21
N PRO A 116 7.20 -14.90 -9.30
CA PRO A 116 7.66 -16.28 -9.21
C PRO A 116 8.98 -16.39 -8.45
N GLY A 117 9.03 -17.28 -7.45
CA GLY A 117 10.22 -17.51 -6.63
C GLY A 117 10.55 -16.46 -5.56
N ARG A 118 9.78 -15.36 -5.40
CA ARG A 118 10.08 -14.35 -4.37
C ARG A 118 8.87 -13.56 -3.87
N ILE A 119 8.95 -13.09 -2.63
CA ILE A 119 8.03 -12.14 -2.02
C ILE A 119 8.82 -11.05 -1.30
N PHE A 120 8.39 -9.81 -1.45
CA PHE A 120 8.97 -8.66 -0.77
C PHE A 120 8.30 -8.48 0.59
N ILE A 121 9.10 -8.37 1.65
CA ILE A 121 8.61 -8.23 3.02
C ILE A 121 9.36 -7.07 3.67
N LYS A 122 8.62 -6.03 4.04
CA LYS A 122 9.13 -5.02 4.98
C LYS A 122 9.31 -5.63 6.37
N PRO A 123 10.48 -5.51 7.02
CA PRO A 123 10.64 -5.88 8.42
C PRO A 123 9.78 -5.03 9.35
N VAL A 124 9.41 -5.57 10.51
CA VAL A 124 8.64 -4.86 11.54
C VAL A 124 9.44 -3.63 12.01
N PRO A 125 8.95 -2.40 11.75
CA PRO A 125 9.61 -1.21 12.29
C PRO A 125 9.48 -1.20 13.81
N GLU A 126 10.60 -1.11 14.52
CA GLU A 126 10.63 -1.28 15.98
C GLU A 126 9.77 -0.25 16.73
N TYR A 127 9.65 0.97 16.19
CA TYR A 127 8.78 2.02 16.75
C TYR A 127 7.29 1.65 16.71
N LEU A 128 6.86 0.71 15.85
CA LEU A 128 5.49 0.21 15.88
C LEU A 128 5.22 -0.72 17.07
N LEU A 129 6.26 -1.19 17.76
CA LEU A 129 6.17 -2.03 18.96
C LEU A 129 6.26 -1.22 20.26
N ASP A 130 6.31 0.12 20.16
CA ASP A 130 6.39 1.06 21.27
C ASP A 130 5.09 1.88 21.39
N HIS A 131 4.29 1.59 22.41
CA HIS A 131 3.02 2.27 22.63
C HIS A 131 3.16 3.80 22.78
N GLY A 132 4.23 4.27 23.44
CA GLY A 132 4.48 5.71 23.62
C GLY A 132 4.70 6.42 22.28
N PHE A 133 5.37 5.74 21.34
CA PHE A 133 5.58 6.26 19.99
C PHE A 133 4.27 6.42 19.22
N TRP A 134 3.34 5.47 19.38
CA TRP A 134 2.01 5.57 18.76
C TRP A 134 1.27 6.82 19.22
N VAL A 135 1.17 7.02 20.54
CA VAL A 135 0.46 8.16 21.14
C VAL A 135 1.05 9.49 20.66
N GLN A 136 2.37 9.59 20.59
CA GLN A 136 3.07 10.83 20.28
C GLN A 136 3.14 11.15 18.78
N ASN A 137 3.40 10.15 17.93
CA ASN A 137 3.83 10.37 16.55
C ASN A 137 2.91 9.74 15.48
N ILE A 138 2.05 8.79 15.85
CA ILE A 138 1.18 8.09 14.89
C ILE A 138 -0.28 8.50 15.06
N CYS A 139 -0.83 8.40 16.28
CA CYS A 139 -2.24 8.73 16.57
C CYS A 139 -2.66 10.17 16.22
N PRO A 140 -1.79 11.20 16.26
CA PRO A 140 -2.18 12.54 15.81
C PRO A 140 -2.54 12.62 14.31
N ASP A 141 -2.09 11.66 13.50
CA ASP A 141 -2.35 11.60 12.06
C ASP A 141 -3.14 10.32 11.72
N ARG A 142 -4.40 10.50 11.33
CA ARG A 142 -5.32 9.38 11.02
C ARG A 142 -4.84 8.53 9.85
N GLU A 143 -4.18 9.12 8.84
CA GLU A 143 -3.70 8.35 7.69
C GLU A 143 -2.50 7.50 8.08
N LEU A 144 -1.58 8.04 8.88
CA LEU A 144 -0.46 7.29 9.44
C LEU A 144 -0.94 6.18 10.37
N HIS A 145 -1.91 6.47 11.23
CA HIS A 145 -2.52 5.49 12.12
C HIS A 145 -3.14 4.32 11.36
N ALA A 146 -3.99 4.59 10.38
CA ALA A 146 -4.61 3.55 9.57
C ALA A 146 -3.57 2.71 8.79
N ALA A 147 -2.51 3.36 8.30
CA ALA A 147 -1.41 2.68 7.60
C ALA A 147 -0.56 1.81 8.54
N ALA A 148 -0.27 2.28 9.75
CA ALA A 148 0.45 1.54 10.77
C ALA A 148 -0.35 0.34 11.27
N CYS A 149 -1.66 0.50 11.51
CA CYS A 149 -2.55 -0.61 11.89
C CYS A 149 -2.59 -1.68 10.80
N GLY A 150 -2.75 -1.29 9.54
CA GLY A 150 -2.72 -2.22 8.42
C GLY A 150 -1.36 -2.92 8.25
N LEU A 151 -0.25 -2.21 8.45
CA LEU A 151 1.08 -2.81 8.43
C LEU A 151 1.25 -3.82 9.57
N LEU A 152 0.79 -3.51 10.79
CA LEU A 152 0.81 -4.48 11.89
C LEU A 152 -0.07 -5.71 11.62
N LEU A 153 -1.27 -5.50 11.09
CA LEU A 153 -2.18 -6.57 10.69
C LEU A 153 -1.54 -7.53 9.67
N SER A 154 -0.75 -6.99 8.75
CA SER A 154 -0.03 -7.82 7.77
C SER A 154 0.92 -8.84 8.42
N TYR A 155 1.55 -8.46 9.54
CA TYR A 155 2.41 -9.38 10.30
C TYR A 155 1.61 -10.40 11.09
N ALA A 156 0.39 -10.08 11.54
CA ALA A 156 -0.52 -11.05 12.15
C ALA A 156 -0.87 -12.18 11.15
N TRP A 157 -0.98 -11.87 9.85
CA TRP A 157 -1.18 -12.89 8.82
C TRP A 157 0.09 -13.69 8.52
N LEU A 158 1.24 -13.03 8.46
CA LEU A 158 2.52 -13.66 8.14
C LEU A 158 3.01 -14.57 9.28
N ILE A 159 2.89 -14.11 10.52
CA ILE A 159 3.44 -14.72 11.73
C ILE A 159 2.30 -15.31 12.57
N SER A 160 1.60 -16.28 11.99
CA SER A 160 0.40 -16.89 12.59
C SER A 160 0.69 -17.99 13.61
N GLU A 161 1.81 -18.69 13.44
CA GLU A 161 2.16 -19.88 14.24
C GLU A 161 3.59 -19.79 14.76
N LEU A 162 3.93 -20.65 15.73
CA LEU A 162 5.28 -20.71 16.30
C LEU A 162 6.37 -20.96 15.23
N ILE A 163 6.06 -21.76 14.21
CA ILE A 163 6.99 -22.00 13.09
C ILE A 163 7.19 -20.74 12.25
N ASP A 164 6.14 -19.93 12.04
CA ASP A 164 6.25 -18.67 11.33
C ASP A 164 7.08 -17.68 12.13
N PHE A 165 6.92 -17.67 13.45
CA PHE A 165 7.73 -16.83 14.34
C PHE A 165 9.21 -17.19 14.29
N GLN A 166 9.55 -18.48 14.29
CA GLN A 166 10.94 -18.92 14.13
C GLN A 166 11.49 -18.49 12.77
N ILE A 167 10.73 -18.70 11.69
CA ILE A 167 11.10 -18.25 10.34
C ILE A 167 11.29 -16.72 10.32
N ALA A 168 10.41 -15.95 10.95
CA ALA A 168 10.50 -14.50 10.99
C ALA A 168 11.78 -14.01 11.69
N LYS A 169 12.25 -14.71 12.72
CA LYS A 169 13.52 -14.40 13.38
C LYS A 169 14.72 -14.76 12.51
N ASP A 170 14.71 -15.97 11.94
CA ASP A 170 15.78 -16.46 11.07
C ASP A 170 15.97 -15.55 9.83
N GLU A 171 14.88 -14.99 9.32
CA GLU A 171 14.85 -14.11 8.15
C GLU A 171 14.89 -12.61 8.50
N HIS A 172 15.09 -12.27 9.79
CA HIS A 172 15.19 -10.90 10.29
C HIS A 172 13.98 -10.00 9.96
N ILE A 173 12.78 -10.59 9.87
CA ILE A 173 11.51 -9.87 9.70
C ILE A 173 11.09 -9.21 11.01
N ILE A 174 11.40 -9.82 12.15
CA ILE A 174 11.11 -9.30 13.50
C ILE A 174 12.42 -9.23 14.31
N PRO A 175 12.56 -8.31 15.29
CA PRO A 175 13.77 -8.24 16.09
C PRO A 175 14.05 -9.54 16.87
N ASN A 176 15.33 -9.92 16.94
CA ASN A 176 15.76 -11.23 17.45
C ASN A 176 15.52 -11.43 18.94
N ASP A 177 15.39 -10.36 19.70
CA ASP A 177 15.13 -10.39 21.15
C ASP A 177 13.63 -10.44 21.49
N VAL A 178 12.74 -10.30 20.50
CA VAL A 178 11.31 -10.53 20.69
C VAL A 178 11.05 -12.00 21.04
N THR A 179 10.16 -12.22 21.99
CA THR A 179 9.69 -13.54 22.42
C THR A 179 8.33 -13.86 21.82
N TRP A 180 8.04 -15.15 21.65
CA TRP A 180 6.76 -15.61 21.12
C TRP A 180 5.58 -15.18 22.00
N ASP A 181 5.75 -15.24 23.32
CA ASP A 181 4.72 -14.83 24.29
C ASP A 181 4.37 -13.34 24.16
N ALA A 182 5.39 -12.47 24.10
CA ALA A 182 5.19 -11.03 23.94
C ALA A 182 4.53 -10.70 22.58
N TRP A 183 5.00 -11.33 21.49
CA TRP A 183 4.40 -11.18 20.17
C TRP A 183 2.93 -11.60 20.14
N THR A 184 2.62 -12.78 20.67
CA THR A 184 1.25 -13.33 20.69
C THR A 184 0.30 -12.43 21.45
N LYS A 185 0.71 -11.92 22.63
CA LYS A 185 -0.10 -11.01 23.44
C LYS A 185 -0.38 -9.70 22.70
N LEU A 186 0.64 -9.11 22.07
CA LEU A 186 0.49 -7.88 21.30
C LEU A 186 -0.46 -8.07 20.11
N ILE A 187 -0.29 -9.15 19.33
CA ILE A 187 -1.15 -9.44 18.18
C ILE A 187 -2.58 -9.77 18.62
N HIS A 188 -2.77 -10.41 19.78
CA HIS A 188 -4.09 -10.66 20.33
C HIS A 188 -4.84 -9.35 20.63
N GLU A 189 -4.21 -8.37 21.29
CA GLU A 189 -4.84 -7.07 21.52
C GLU A 189 -5.09 -6.30 20.22
N LEU A 190 -4.16 -6.35 19.26
CA LEU A 190 -4.37 -5.78 17.93
C LEU A 190 -5.62 -6.34 17.25
N LEU A 191 -5.77 -7.67 17.21
CA LEU A 191 -6.91 -8.31 16.56
C LEU A 191 -8.22 -8.01 17.29
N GLN A 192 -8.23 -8.02 18.63
CA GLN A 192 -9.39 -7.63 19.42
C GLN A 192 -9.79 -6.17 19.15
N TRP A 193 -8.80 -5.26 19.13
CA TRP A 193 -9.03 -3.85 18.81
C TRP A 193 -9.58 -3.69 17.39
N ILE A 194 -9.08 -4.44 16.41
CA ILE A 194 -9.60 -4.42 15.03
C ILE A 194 -11.07 -4.88 15.02
N ASP A 195 -11.40 -5.98 15.70
CA ASP A 195 -12.77 -6.52 15.76
C ASP A 195 -13.74 -5.53 16.41
N ASP A 196 -13.33 -4.92 17.53
CA ASP A 196 -14.14 -3.93 18.26
C ASP A 196 -14.43 -2.68 17.41
N ASN A 197 -13.50 -2.30 16.52
CA ASN A 197 -13.66 -1.15 15.64
C ASN A 197 -14.31 -1.51 14.27
N HIS A 198 -14.34 -2.78 13.86
CA HIS A 198 -15.00 -3.25 12.62
C HIS A 198 -16.51 -3.46 12.77
N ILE A 199 -16.99 -3.81 13.97
CA ILE A 199 -18.42 -4.15 14.20
C ILE A 199 -19.35 -2.98 13.88
N ASP A 200 -18.89 -1.73 14.01
CA ASP A 200 -19.69 -0.55 13.68
C ASP A 200 -19.97 -0.36 12.18
N ASP A 201 -19.20 -0.97 11.27
CA ASP A 201 -19.41 -0.85 9.81
C ASP A 201 -20.52 -1.77 9.26
N SER A 202 -20.90 -2.80 10.01
CA SER A 202 -21.90 -3.79 9.59
C SER A 202 -23.36 -3.36 9.85
N CYS A 203 -23.56 -2.27 10.58
CA CYS A 203 -24.85 -1.59 10.74
C CYS A 203 -25.02 -0.46 9.70
N ASN A 204 -24.77 -0.75 8.43
CA ASN A 204 -25.27 0.09 7.34
C ASN A 204 -26.63 -0.49 6.89
N ASP A 205 -27.66 0.10 7.48
CA ASP A 205 -29.03 0.22 7.00
C ASP A 205 -29.12 0.12 5.45
N ASP A 206 -29.92 -0.82 4.94
CA ASP A 206 -30.27 -1.00 3.51
C ASP A 206 -31.07 0.19 2.93
N SER A 207 -31.09 1.32 3.61
CA SER A 207 -31.77 2.53 3.18
C SER A 207 -30.90 3.29 2.15
N PRO A 208 -31.45 3.65 0.98
CA PRO A 208 -30.71 4.44 -0.01
C PRO A 208 -30.28 5.78 0.59
N PRO A 209 -29.12 6.34 0.20
CA PRO A 209 -28.68 7.61 0.72
C PRO A 209 -29.66 8.70 0.30
N THR A 210 -30.41 9.23 1.25
CA THR A 210 -31.02 10.56 1.11
C THR A 210 -29.89 11.56 1.02
N GLN A 211 -29.51 11.94 -0.21
CA GLN A 211 -28.72 13.14 -0.46
C GLN A 211 -29.38 14.29 0.30
N ASN A 212 -28.58 15.04 1.06
CA ASN A 212 -28.89 16.31 1.76
C ASN A 212 -28.88 16.28 3.30
N ASP A 213 -27.99 15.51 3.95
CA ASP A 213 -27.54 15.85 5.32
C ASP A 213 -26.12 16.44 5.29
N PRO A 214 -25.94 17.75 5.53
CA PRO A 214 -24.62 18.40 5.59
C PRO A 214 -23.74 17.94 6.76
N SER A 215 -24.28 17.16 7.71
CA SER A 215 -23.58 16.74 8.92
C SER A 215 -23.04 15.31 8.88
N HIS A 216 -23.28 14.56 7.81
CA HIS A 216 -22.77 13.20 7.67
C HIS A 216 -21.27 13.22 7.32
N GLN A 217 -20.41 13.36 8.33
CA GLN A 217 -18.97 13.16 8.17
C GLN A 217 -18.71 11.69 7.80
N PRO A 218 -17.89 11.41 6.77
CA PRO A 218 -17.46 10.05 6.48
C PRO A 218 -16.71 9.49 7.69
N ARG A 219 -17.08 8.28 8.12
CA ARG A 219 -16.48 7.60 9.27
C ARG A 219 -14.97 7.41 9.07
N PRO A 220 -14.18 7.45 10.16
CA PRO A 220 -12.73 7.30 10.06
C PRO A 220 -12.35 5.92 9.53
N VAL A 221 -11.50 5.89 8.51
CA VAL A 221 -10.85 4.66 8.02
C VAL A 221 -9.88 4.17 9.10
N ILE A 222 -10.13 3.00 9.68
CA ILE A 222 -9.35 2.42 10.78
C ILE A 222 -8.13 1.65 10.27
N ILE A 223 -8.27 1.01 9.10
CA ILE A 223 -7.21 0.26 8.43
C ILE A 223 -7.04 0.83 7.02
N ASN A 224 -5.81 1.14 6.63
CA ASN A 224 -5.54 1.63 5.30
C ASN A 224 -5.97 0.60 4.25
N LYS A 225 -6.79 1.03 3.28
CA LYS A 225 -7.40 0.20 2.24
C LYS A 225 -6.44 -0.72 1.48
N ARG A 226 -5.14 -0.37 1.39
CA ARG A 226 -4.11 -1.27 0.85
C ARG A 226 -4.09 -2.64 1.55
N TYR A 227 -4.39 -2.70 2.83
CA TYR A 227 -4.41 -3.94 3.60
C TYR A 227 -5.77 -4.67 3.55
N GLU A 228 -6.66 -4.31 2.62
CA GLU A 228 -7.72 -5.23 2.17
C GLU A 228 -7.13 -6.37 1.33
N PHE A 229 -5.98 -6.12 0.69
CA PHE A 229 -5.27 -7.06 -0.17
C PHE A 229 -3.96 -7.50 0.49
N GLY A 230 -3.89 -8.77 0.89
CA GLY A 230 -2.67 -9.37 1.43
C GLY A 230 -1.58 -9.45 0.36
N GLU A 231 -1.66 -10.45 -0.52
CA GLU A 231 -0.63 -10.70 -1.53
C GLU A 231 -0.97 -10.11 -2.91
N LEU A 232 -0.07 -9.28 -3.45
CA LEU A 232 -0.22 -8.67 -4.77
C LEU A 232 0.82 -9.19 -5.76
N ARG A 233 0.39 -9.59 -6.96
CA ARG A 233 1.26 -10.09 -8.04
C ARG A 233 1.96 -8.92 -8.74
N LEU A 234 3.28 -8.84 -8.62
CA LEU A 234 4.11 -7.83 -9.29
C LEU A 234 3.88 -7.78 -10.81
N PRO A 235 3.82 -8.90 -11.57
CA PRO A 235 3.56 -8.83 -13.01
C PRO A 235 2.24 -8.12 -13.34
N ARG A 236 1.22 -8.32 -12.50
CA ARG A 236 -0.09 -7.69 -12.68
C ARG A 236 -0.10 -6.25 -12.23
N LEU A 237 0.60 -5.90 -11.15
CA LEU A 237 0.81 -4.50 -10.76
C LEU A 237 1.54 -3.72 -11.86
N ASN A 238 2.57 -4.31 -12.48
CA ASN A 238 3.25 -3.71 -13.62
C ASN A 238 2.30 -3.51 -14.81
N ALA A 239 1.45 -4.48 -15.13
CA ALA A 239 0.44 -4.31 -16.18
C ALA A 239 -0.52 -3.15 -15.87
N ILE A 240 -1.05 -3.07 -14.64
CA ILE A 240 -1.93 -1.98 -14.20
C ILE A 240 -1.21 -0.63 -14.36
N TYR A 241 0.03 -0.51 -13.88
CA TYR A 241 0.79 0.74 -13.95
C TYR A 241 1.16 1.18 -15.37
N ARG A 242 1.36 0.22 -16.28
CA ARG A 242 1.69 0.51 -17.69
C ARG A 242 0.46 0.89 -18.52
N LEU A 243 -0.71 0.38 -18.15
CA LEU A 243 -1.89 0.40 -19.00
C LEU A 243 -2.99 1.32 -18.45
N THR A 244 -3.00 1.66 -17.16
CA THR A 244 -4.08 2.47 -16.59
C THR A 244 -3.79 3.98 -16.72
N PRO A 245 -4.73 4.77 -17.29
CA PRO A 245 -4.60 6.23 -17.41
C PRO A 245 -4.36 6.96 -16.07
N THR A 246 -4.94 6.46 -14.97
CA THR A 246 -4.83 7.09 -13.64
C THR A 246 -3.44 7.02 -13.02
N ALA A 247 -2.59 6.10 -13.48
CA ALA A 247 -1.18 5.98 -13.08
C ALA A 247 -0.24 6.34 -14.24
N PHE A 248 -0.77 6.87 -15.36
CA PHE A 248 -0.01 7.09 -16.58
C PHE A 248 1.00 8.22 -16.40
N SER A 249 2.27 7.84 -16.48
CA SER A 249 3.43 8.71 -16.61
C SER A 249 4.38 8.00 -17.57
N PHE A 250 5.08 8.75 -18.45
CA PHE A 250 6.12 8.15 -19.31
C PHE A 250 7.15 7.36 -18.48
N TYR A 251 7.40 7.77 -17.23
CA TYR A 251 8.20 7.00 -16.27
C TYR A 251 7.55 5.67 -15.88
N ASN A 252 6.27 5.66 -15.52
CA ASN A 252 5.54 4.45 -15.10
C ASN A 252 5.30 3.46 -16.26
N PHE A 253 5.18 3.96 -17.50
CA PHE A 253 5.12 3.13 -18.70
C PHE A 253 6.40 2.30 -18.90
N VAL A 254 7.56 2.91 -18.68
CA VAL A 254 8.87 2.24 -18.82
C VAL A 254 9.19 1.37 -17.59
N PHE A 255 9.01 1.90 -16.38
CA PHE A 255 9.50 1.26 -15.15
C PHE A 255 8.46 0.44 -14.37
N GLY A 256 7.16 0.55 -14.67
CA GLY A 256 6.11 -0.20 -13.96
C GLY A 256 5.90 0.25 -12.50
N PHE A 257 5.39 -0.67 -11.68
CA PHE A 257 5.01 -0.40 -10.27
C PHE A 257 6.23 -0.23 -9.35
N MET A 258 7.20 -1.14 -9.47
CA MET A 258 8.46 -1.09 -8.73
C MET A 258 9.58 -0.67 -9.68
N SER A 259 10.37 0.34 -9.29
CA SER A 259 11.66 0.64 -9.91
C SER A 259 12.70 -0.39 -9.45
N VAL A 260 12.41 -1.68 -9.64
CA VAL A 260 13.45 -2.70 -9.48
C VAL A 260 14.46 -2.42 -10.58
N SER A 261 15.74 -2.27 -10.24
CA SER A 261 16.80 -2.60 -11.20
C SER A 261 16.39 -3.95 -11.80
N THR A 262 16.35 -4.05 -13.12
CA THR A 262 15.99 -5.28 -13.82
C THR A 262 17.03 -6.34 -13.48
N TRP A 263 16.86 -7.03 -12.35
CA TRP A 263 17.64 -8.20 -12.00
C TRP A 263 17.15 -9.30 -12.91
N TYR A 264 17.73 -9.36 -14.10
CA TYR A 264 17.70 -10.57 -14.90
C TYR A 264 18.49 -11.61 -14.09
N GLN A 265 17.86 -12.74 -13.77
CA GLN A 265 18.67 -13.95 -13.62
C GLN A 265 19.33 -14.15 -14.99
N VAL A 266 20.62 -13.85 -15.07
CA VAL A 266 21.43 -14.25 -16.22
C VAL A 266 21.45 -15.77 -16.17
N HIS A 267 20.58 -16.41 -16.94
CA HIS A 267 20.88 -17.74 -17.43
C HIS A 267 21.96 -17.54 -18.48
N GLU A 268 23.19 -17.88 -18.11
CA GLU A 268 24.37 -17.85 -18.97
C GLU A 268 24.20 -18.91 -20.05
N PHE A 269 23.43 -18.59 -21.10
CA PHE A 269 23.32 -19.37 -22.31
C PHE A 269 23.36 -18.41 -23.50
N THR A 270 24.56 -18.29 -24.08
CA THR A 270 24.93 -17.70 -25.39
C THR A 270 25.44 -16.25 -25.42
N ASP A 271 26.72 -16.12 -25.83
CA ASP A 271 27.51 -14.91 -26.12
C ASP A 271 27.02 -14.16 -27.38
N VAL A 272 25.89 -13.46 -27.34
CA VAL A 272 25.57 -12.49 -28.41
C VAL A 272 24.89 -11.24 -27.86
N SER A 273 25.50 -10.07 -28.08
CA SER A 273 24.92 -8.75 -27.76
C SER A 273 23.78 -8.39 -28.73
N PRO A 274 22.62 -7.91 -28.26
CA PRO A 274 21.56 -7.47 -29.16
C PRO A 274 21.76 -6.00 -29.58
N SER A 275 21.62 -5.75 -30.88
CA SER A 275 21.43 -4.42 -31.48
C SER A 275 20.07 -3.82 -31.12
N GLN A 276 19.96 -2.48 -31.20
CA GLN A 276 18.83 -1.64 -30.77
C GLN A 276 17.41 -2.20 -31.03
N PRO A 277 16.42 -1.94 -30.14
CA PRO A 277 15.06 -2.42 -30.34
C PRO A 277 14.33 -1.59 -31.40
N GLU A 278 13.77 -2.29 -32.41
CA GLU A 278 12.72 -1.75 -33.27
C GLU A 278 11.37 -1.80 -32.54
N ASP A 279 10.60 -0.71 -32.62
CA ASP A 279 9.29 -0.58 -31.99
C ASP A 279 8.26 -1.48 -32.68
N PHE A 280 8.01 -2.66 -32.10
CA PHE A 280 6.85 -3.48 -32.44
C PHE A 280 5.64 -3.07 -31.58
N CYS A 281 4.55 -2.66 -32.23
CA CYS A 281 3.23 -2.55 -31.59
C CYS A 281 2.64 -3.95 -31.36
N GLY A 282 3.17 -4.67 -30.37
CA GLY A 282 2.71 -5.99 -29.97
C GLY A 282 3.83 -6.84 -29.36
N GLY A 283 3.45 -7.89 -28.63
CA GLY A 283 4.41 -8.80 -27.99
C GLY A 283 3.78 -10.13 -27.62
N ILE A 284 4.61 -11.14 -27.39
CA ILE A 284 4.19 -12.46 -26.95
C ILE A 284 4.25 -12.50 -25.42
N LEU A 285 3.12 -12.78 -24.77
CA LEU A 285 3.07 -12.97 -23.32
C LEU A 285 3.41 -14.43 -22.98
N VAL A 286 4.71 -14.72 -22.83
CA VAL A 286 5.24 -16.05 -22.48
C VAL A 286 5.44 -16.16 -20.97
N ASP A 287 4.35 -16.23 -20.22
CA ASP A 287 4.42 -16.57 -18.80
C ASP A 287 4.20 -18.08 -18.59
N ASP A 288 4.66 -18.63 -17.47
CA ASP A 288 4.29 -19.98 -17.02
C ASP A 288 2.79 -20.12 -16.75
N MET A 289 2.26 -21.34 -16.87
CA MET A 289 0.85 -21.64 -16.57
C MET A 289 0.46 -21.22 -15.14
N GLY A 290 -0.69 -20.55 -14.98
CA GLY A 290 -1.20 -20.07 -13.68
C GLY A 290 -0.80 -18.65 -13.28
N LEU A 291 0.09 -17.99 -14.03
CA LEU A 291 0.51 -16.61 -13.74
C LEU A 291 -0.53 -15.53 -14.09
N GLY A 292 -1.61 -15.91 -14.80
CA GLY A 292 -2.75 -15.02 -15.05
C GLY A 292 -2.69 -14.28 -16.38
N LYS A 293 -2.07 -14.89 -17.39
CA LYS A 293 -1.96 -14.38 -18.76
C LYS A 293 -3.26 -13.83 -19.33
N THR A 294 -4.36 -14.56 -19.14
CA THR A 294 -5.71 -14.14 -19.56
C THR A 294 -6.11 -12.81 -18.93
N LEU A 295 -5.81 -12.61 -17.64
CA LEU A 295 -6.14 -11.37 -16.96
C LEU A 295 -5.26 -10.22 -17.43
N SER A 296 -3.96 -10.43 -17.63
CA SER A 296 -3.06 -9.43 -18.23
C SER A 296 -3.52 -9.01 -19.62
N MET A 297 -4.01 -9.96 -20.43
CA MET A 297 -4.61 -9.67 -21.74
C MET A 297 -5.90 -8.85 -21.58
N ILE A 298 -6.82 -9.25 -20.70
CA ILE A 298 -8.07 -8.52 -20.45
C ILE A 298 -7.80 -7.08 -19.99
N ILE A 299 -6.84 -6.87 -19.08
CA ILE A 299 -6.46 -5.52 -18.60
C ILE A 299 -5.98 -4.66 -19.77
N SER A 300 -5.14 -5.20 -20.66
CA SER A 300 -4.65 -4.49 -21.84
C SER A 300 -5.76 -4.05 -22.77
N ILE A 301 -6.78 -4.90 -22.93
CA ILE A 301 -7.95 -4.62 -23.76
C ILE A 301 -8.82 -3.53 -23.12
N VAL A 302 -9.18 -3.70 -21.84
CA VAL A 302 -10.06 -2.78 -21.11
C VAL A 302 -9.43 -1.39 -21.04
N ALA A 303 -8.15 -1.31 -20.68
CA ALA A 303 -7.40 -0.06 -20.66
C ALA A 303 -7.33 0.61 -22.04
N GLY A 304 -7.10 -0.16 -23.10
CA GLY A 304 -7.10 0.35 -24.47
C GLY A 304 -8.45 0.96 -24.88
N VAL A 305 -9.56 0.32 -24.49
CA VAL A 305 -10.91 0.81 -24.77
C VAL A 305 -11.20 2.11 -24.02
N SER A 306 -10.86 2.20 -22.73
CA SER A 306 -11.05 3.42 -21.94
C SER A 306 -10.19 4.60 -22.41
N CYS A 307 -9.00 4.34 -22.97
CA CYS A 307 -8.13 5.36 -23.55
C CYS A 307 -8.72 5.96 -24.84
N VAL A 308 -9.29 5.13 -25.73
CA VAL A 308 -10.00 5.60 -26.94
C VAL A 308 -11.20 6.48 -26.57
N GLU A 309 -11.91 6.15 -25.50
CA GLU A 309 -13.07 6.91 -25.03
C GLU A 309 -12.69 8.29 -24.46
N THR A 310 -11.59 8.37 -23.70
CA THR A 310 -11.09 9.62 -23.11
C THR A 310 -10.44 10.58 -24.11
N THR A 311 -9.85 10.06 -25.19
CA THR A 311 -9.25 10.89 -26.26
C THR A 311 -10.31 11.61 -27.12
N SER A 312 -11.59 11.26 -26.96
CA SER A 312 -12.72 11.79 -27.75
C SER A 312 -13.38 13.07 -27.17
N LEU A 313 -12.88 13.61 -26.05
CA LEU A 313 -13.48 14.77 -25.37
C LEU A 313 -12.70 16.08 -25.66
N THR A 314 -12.75 16.54 -26.91
CA THR A 314 -12.56 17.97 -27.26
C THR A 314 -13.79 18.43 -28.03
N PRO A 315 -14.53 19.45 -27.55
CA PRO A 315 -15.78 19.85 -28.19
C PRO A 315 -15.48 20.81 -29.34
N ALA A 316 -15.31 20.27 -30.55
CA ALA A 316 -15.49 21.06 -31.77
C ALA A 316 -15.85 20.20 -33.00
N ASP A 317 -15.34 18.97 -33.14
CA ASP A 317 -15.67 18.10 -34.28
C ASP A 317 -15.65 16.62 -33.87
N ALA A 318 -16.71 16.14 -33.23
CA ALA A 318 -16.82 14.74 -32.80
C ALA A 318 -17.22 13.84 -33.98
N ILE A 319 -16.24 13.29 -34.69
CA ILE A 319 -16.43 12.06 -35.47
C ILE A 319 -16.40 10.91 -34.48
N SER A 320 -17.54 10.22 -34.30
CA SER A 320 -17.62 9.01 -33.49
C SER A 320 -16.72 7.92 -34.10
N VAL A 321 -15.52 7.72 -33.56
CA VAL A 321 -14.67 6.60 -33.94
C VAL A 321 -15.28 5.34 -33.30
N PRO A 322 -15.74 4.34 -34.09
CA PRO A 322 -16.32 3.14 -33.52
C PRO A 322 -15.25 2.36 -32.76
N VAL A 323 -15.53 2.02 -31.50
CA VAL A 323 -14.71 1.09 -30.72
C VAL A 323 -14.65 -0.23 -31.49
N LYS A 324 -13.47 -0.60 -32.00
CA LYS A 324 -13.29 -1.86 -32.72
C LYS A 324 -13.31 -3.01 -31.71
N PRO A 325 -14.12 -4.07 -31.93
CA PRO A 325 -14.16 -5.21 -31.02
C PRO A 325 -12.79 -5.91 -30.98
N THR A 326 -12.34 -6.30 -29.80
CA THR A 326 -11.11 -7.09 -29.66
C THR A 326 -11.42 -8.58 -29.79
N LEU A 327 -10.78 -9.26 -30.74
CA LEU A 327 -10.91 -10.70 -30.94
C LEU A 327 -9.92 -11.46 -30.05
N ILE A 328 -10.44 -12.38 -29.24
CA ILE A 328 -9.63 -13.30 -28.43
C ILE A 328 -9.82 -14.71 -28.99
N ILE A 329 -8.72 -15.36 -29.37
CA ILE A 329 -8.72 -16.74 -29.88
C ILE A 329 -8.25 -17.66 -28.75
N VAL A 330 -9.10 -18.59 -28.33
CA VAL A 330 -8.80 -19.61 -27.31
C VAL A 330 -9.06 -20.99 -27.92
N PRO A 331 -8.13 -21.96 -27.85
CA PRO A 331 -8.39 -23.32 -28.29
C PRO A 331 -9.47 -23.97 -27.40
N THR A 332 -10.45 -24.62 -28.01
CA THR A 332 -11.47 -25.40 -27.30
C THR A 332 -10.91 -26.77 -26.91
N GLU A 333 -11.18 -27.22 -25.68
CA GLU A 333 -10.88 -28.59 -25.28
C GLU A 333 -11.69 -29.58 -26.15
N PRO A 334 -11.11 -30.71 -26.57
CA PRO A 334 -11.85 -31.72 -27.30
C PRO A 334 -12.94 -32.31 -26.39
N PRO A 335 -14.15 -32.57 -26.92
CA PRO A 335 -15.19 -33.22 -26.14
C PRO A 335 -14.72 -34.61 -25.68
N LEU A 336 -14.92 -34.90 -24.39
CA LEU A 336 -14.63 -36.19 -23.75
C LEU A 336 -15.43 -37.35 -24.35
#